data_AF-A0A925DY87-F1
#
_entry.id   AF-A0A925DY87-F1
#
_cell.length_a   1.000
_cell.length_b   1.000
_cell.length_c   1.000
_cell.angle_alpha   90.00
_cell.angle_beta   90.00
_cell.angle_gamma   90.00
#
_symmetry.space_group_name_H-M   'P 1'
#
loop_
_entity.id
_entity.type
_entity.pdbx_description
1 polymer ?
#
loop_
_entity_poly.entity_id
_entity_poly.type
_entity_poly.pdbx_seq_one_letter_code
_entity_poly.pdbx_strand_id
1 'polypeptide(L)'
;MIQRVKAKPTASSSKLNYGWIVVATLSLTETVSYGILYYSFTVFVEPMQASLGWSKVEITGAFSLALFISGLVALVMGKWVDQYGARTLMTAGAVLGAVLMWLWASVSSLWTFYAIWVGFGVAMAAVLYEPAF
;
A
#
# COMPACT_ATOMS: atom_id res chain seq x y z
N MET A 1 -47.32 -29.20 34.98
CA MET A 1 -47.00 -27.75 34.99
C MET A 1 -45.64 -27.57 34.32
N ILE A 2 -45.62 -27.37 32.99
CA ILE A 2 -44.39 -27.30 32.17
C ILE A 2 -44.30 -25.86 31.64
N GLN A 3 -43.42 -25.03 32.21
CA GLN A 3 -43.12 -23.72 31.63
C GLN A 3 -42.08 -23.88 30.52
N ARG A 4 -42.50 -23.62 29.27
CA ARG A 4 -41.61 -23.53 28.11
C ARG A 4 -40.74 -22.28 28.26
N VAL A 5 -39.44 -22.47 28.43
CA VAL A 5 -38.43 -21.41 28.28
C VAL A 5 -38.47 -20.93 26.82
N LYS A 6 -39.00 -19.74 26.57
CA LYS A 6 -38.86 -19.04 25.28
C LYS A 6 -37.41 -18.59 25.14
N ALA A 7 -36.65 -19.23 24.26
CA ALA A 7 -35.35 -18.72 23.84
C ALA A 7 -35.53 -17.34 23.16
N LYS A 8 -34.71 -16.38 23.58
CA LYS A 8 -34.68 -15.00 23.07
C LYS A 8 -33.92 -15.01 21.73
N PRO A 9 -34.53 -14.69 20.58
CA PRO A 9 -33.77 -14.53 19.35
C PRO A 9 -33.04 -13.19 19.45
N THR A 10 -31.70 -13.22 19.48
CA THR A 10 -30.90 -12.00 19.42
C THR A 10 -30.05 -12.01 18.15
N ALA A 11 -30.22 -10.94 17.40
CA ALA A 11 -29.79 -10.73 16.02
C ALA A 11 -28.27 -10.88 15.81
N SER A 12 -27.89 -11.48 14.68
CA SER A 12 -26.50 -11.43 14.17
C SER A 12 -26.46 -11.49 12.63
N SER A 13 -27.25 -10.67 11.93
CA SER A 13 -27.14 -10.53 10.46
C SER A 13 -26.25 -9.36 10.01
N SER A 14 -25.97 -8.38 10.88
CA SER A 14 -25.17 -7.19 10.52
C SER A 14 -23.66 -7.42 10.53
N LYS A 15 -23.15 -8.35 11.36
CA LYS A 15 -21.71 -8.63 11.45
C LYS A 15 -21.16 -9.38 10.24
N LEU A 16 -21.98 -10.24 9.61
CA LEU A 16 -21.57 -11.03 8.44
C LEU A 16 -21.34 -10.12 7.22
N ASN A 17 -22.24 -9.16 6.97
CA ASN A 17 -22.14 -8.24 5.82
C ASN A 17 -20.98 -7.25 5.97
N TYR A 18 -20.74 -6.74 7.18
CA TYR A 18 -19.64 -5.79 7.42
C TYR A 18 -18.26 -6.42 7.18
N GLY A 19 -18.07 -7.68 7.60
CA GLY A 19 -16.83 -8.42 7.34
C GLY A 19 -16.53 -8.55 5.84
N TRP A 20 -17.53 -8.92 5.05
CA TRP A 20 -17.38 -9.02 3.59
C TRP A 20 -17.10 -7.67 2.91
N ILE A 21 -17.69 -6.57 3.39
CA ILE A 21 -17.41 -5.23 2.88
C ILE A 21 -15.95 -4.82 3.18
N VAL A 22 -15.46 -5.13 4.38
CA VAL A 22 -14.05 -4.85 4.75
C VAL A 22 -13.10 -5.65 3.87
N VAL A 23 -13.35 -6.95 3.67
CA VAL A 23 -12.54 -7.79 2.79
C VAL A 23 -12.54 -7.25 1.36
N ALA A 24 -13.71 -6.95 0.79
CA ALA A 24 -13.81 -6.42 -0.57
C ALA A 24 -13.07 -5.09 -0.72
N THR A 25 -13.19 -4.20 0.26
CA THR A 25 -12.52 -2.89 0.26
C THR A 25 -11.01 -3.05 0.35
N LEU A 26 -10.52 -3.94 1.22
CA LEU A 26 -9.10 -4.25 1.35
C LEU A 26 -8.55 -4.86 0.06
N SER A 27 -9.20 -5.89 -0.48
CA SER A 27 -8.78 -6.54 -1.73
C SER A 27 -8.70 -5.54 -2.89
N LEU A 28 -9.68 -4.64 -3.01
CA LEU A 28 -9.67 -3.61 -4.06
C LEU A 28 -8.53 -2.61 -3.84
N THR A 29 -8.33 -2.15 -2.62
CA THR A 29 -7.28 -1.17 -2.29
C THR A 29 -5.88 -1.76 -2.51
N GLU A 30 -5.65 -3.00 -2.08
CA GLU A 30 -4.42 -3.76 -2.33
C GLU A 30 -4.16 -3.93 -3.83
N THR A 31 -5.16 -4.37 -4.60
CA THR A 31 -5.04 -4.55 -6.05
C THR A 31 -4.63 -3.26 -6.75
N VAL A 32 -5.30 -2.15 -6.39
CA VAL A 32 -4.99 -0.83 -6.94
C VAL A 32 -3.59 -0.38 -6.53
N SER A 33 -3.21 -0.63 -5.28
CA SER A 33 -1.90 -0.21 -4.75
C SER A 33 -0.75 -0.98 -5.41
N TYR A 34 -0.88 -2.29 -5.61
CA TYR A 34 0.08 -3.07 -6.40
C TYR A 34 0.17 -2.59 -7.85
N GLY A 35 -0.96 -2.29 -8.48
CA GLY A 35 -1.01 -1.73 -9.83
C GLY A 35 -0.22 -0.42 -9.96
N ILE A 36 -0.48 0.51 -9.05
CA ILE A 36 0.10 1.86 -9.10
C ILE A 36 1.55 1.87 -8.61
N LEU A 37 1.85 1.23 -7.48
CA LEU A 37 3.15 1.37 -6.83
C LEU A 37 4.18 0.38 -7.38
N TYR A 38 3.76 -0.84 -7.71
CA TYR A 38 4.67 -1.92 -8.11
C TYR A 38 4.70 -2.12 -9.63
N TYR A 39 3.55 -2.38 -10.26
CA TYR A 39 3.51 -2.72 -11.68
C TYR A 39 3.71 -1.52 -12.61
N SER A 40 3.36 -0.32 -12.19
CA SER A 40 3.60 0.88 -13.00
C SER A 40 5.10 1.07 -13.28
N PHE A 41 5.98 0.68 -12.35
CA PHE A 41 7.42 0.75 -12.55
C PHE A 41 7.87 0.07 -13.85
N THR A 42 7.47 -1.19 -14.05
CA THR A 42 7.94 -2.00 -15.19
C THR A 42 7.46 -1.43 -16.52
N VAL A 43 6.27 -0.81 -16.53
CA VAL A 43 5.70 -0.14 -17.70
C VAL A 43 6.46 1.15 -18.04
N PHE A 44 6.92 1.90 -17.03
CA PHE A 44 7.58 3.19 -17.24
C PHE A 44 9.09 3.10 -17.50
N VAL A 45 9.74 1.95 -17.29
CA VAL A 45 11.20 1.82 -17.52
C VAL A 45 11.58 2.23 -18.94
N GLU A 46 11.01 1.62 -19.98
CA GLU A 46 11.39 1.92 -21.36
C GLU A 46 11.10 3.38 -21.78
N PRO A 47 9.90 3.94 -21.54
CA PRO A 47 9.62 5.35 -21.80
C PRO A 47 10.57 6.31 -21.08
N MET A 48 10.94 6.01 -19.83
CA MET A 48 11.86 6.85 -19.06
C MET A 48 13.29 6.79 -19.64
N GLN A 49 13.75 5.61 -20.05
CA GLN A 49 15.04 5.50 -20.75
C GLN A 49 15.05 6.32 -22.04
N ALA A 50 13.97 6.25 -22.83
CA ALA A 50 13.86 6.96 -24.09
C ALA A 50 13.74 8.49 -23.94
N SER A 51 13.03 8.98 -22.93
CA SER A 51 12.75 10.41 -22.73
C SER A 51 13.77 11.14 -21.87
N LEU A 52 14.30 10.49 -20.82
CA LEU A 52 15.22 11.09 -19.85
C LEU A 52 16.68 10.67 -20.10
N GLY A 53 16.92 9.65 -20.92
CA GLY A 53 18.25 9.15 -21.24
C GLY A 53 18.94 8.39 -20.10
N TRP A 54 18.24 8.10 -19.01
CA TRP A 54 18.79 7.35 -17.87
C TRP A 54 18.99 5.87 -18.24
N SER A 55 20.03 5.26 -17.67
CA SER A 55 20.31 3.84 -17.85
C SER A 55 19.28 2.98 -17.14
N LYS A 56 19.09 1.74 -17.63
CA LYS A 56 18.22 0.75 -16.97
C LYS A 56 18.65 0.53 -15.52
N VAL A 57 19.96 0.49 -15.26
CA VAL A 57 20.55 0.29 -13.93
C VAL A 57 20.14 1.43 -12.98
N GLU A 58 20.21 2.68 -13.41
CA GLU A 58 19.81 3.83 -12.59
C GLU A 58 18.32 3.80 -12.25
N ILE A 59 17.47 3.44 -13.22
CA ILE A 59 16.01 3.36 -13.05
C ILE A 59 15.64 2.20 -12.11
N THR A 60 16.18 1.01 -12.36
CA THR A 60 15.95 -0.17 -11.51
C THR A 60 16.58 -0.03 -10.12
N GLY A 61 17.68 0.72 -10.01
CA GLY A 61 18.33 1.00 -8.73
C GLY A 61 17.43 1.78 -7.79
N ALA A 62 16.66 2.74 -8.30
CA ALA A 62 15.69 3.48 -7.49
C ALA A 62 14.56 2.57 -6.99
N PHE A 63 14.05 1.67 -7.85
CA PHE A 63 13.06 0.66 -7.44
C PHE A 63 13.60 -0.29 -6.38
N SER A 64 14.82 -0.82 -6.56
CA SER A 64 15.47 -1.67 -5.56
C SER A 64 15.67 -0.94 -4.22
N LEU A 65 16.03 0.34 -4.27
CA LEU A 65 16.13 1.17 -3.07
C LEU A 65 14.77 1.29 -2.36
N ALA A 66 13.69 1.47 -3.10
CA ALA A 66 12.34 1.52 -2.53
C ALA A 66 11.96 0.22 -1.82
N LEU A 67 12.23 -0.94 -2.44
CA LEU A 67 12.00 -2.24 -1.81
C LEU A 67 12.85 -2.43 -0.54
N PHE A 68 14.11 -2.00 -0.58
CA PHE A 68 14.98 -2.03 0.59
C PHE A 68 14.44 -1.15 1.72
N ILE A 69 14.01 0.08 1.41
CA ILE A 69 13.38 0.97 2.38
C ILE A 69 12.08 0.37 2.92
N SER A 70 11.24 -0.22 2.07
CA SER A 70 10.01 -0.91 2.47
C SER A 70 10.30 -1.95 3.56
N GLY A 71 11.27 -2.83 3.30
CA GLY A 71 11.69 -3.85 4.27
C GLY A 71 12.25 -3.27 5.57
N LEU A 72 13.04 -2.18 5.49
CA LEU A 72 13.58 -1.53 6.69
C LEU A 72 12.48 -0.91 7.58
N VAL A 73 11.49 -0.26 6.98
CA VAL A 73 10.43 0.41 7.75
C VAL A 73 9.28 -0.53 8.11
N ALA A 74 9.22 -1.74 7.54
CA ALA A 74 8.18 -2.74 7.81
C ALA A 74 8.00 -3.01 9.31
N LEU A 75 9.09 -3.17 10.08
CA LEU A 75 9.02 -3.38 11.53
C LEU A 75 8.37 -2.21 12.28
N VAL A 76 8.60 -0.98 11.82
CA VAL A 76 8.00 0.23 12.41
C VAL A 76 6.51 0.28 12.07
N MET A 77 6.17 -0.05 10.82
CA MET A 77 4.78 -0.10 10.35
C MET A 77 3.98 -1.18 11.06
N GLY A 78 4.55 -2.37 11.29
CA GLY A 78 3.91 -3.43 12.09
C GLY A 78 3.56 -2.95 13.51
N LYS A 79 4.50 -2.32 14.21
CA LYS A 79 4.23 -1.71 15.53
C LYS A 79 3.14 -0.64 15.49
N TRP A 80 3.08 0.15 14.41
CA TRP A 80 2.04 1.15 14.23
C TRP A 80 0.66 0.50 14.09
N VAL A 81 0.56 -0.56 13.28
CA VAL A 81 -0.67 -1.33 13.11
C VAL A 81 -1.15 -1.89 14.45
N ASP A 82 -0.24 -2.45 15.25
CA ASP A 82 -0.57 -3.01 16.56
C ASP A 82 -1.12 -1.96 17.55
N GLN A 83 -0.63 -0.71 17.48
CA GLN A 83 -0.99 0.35 18.43
C GLN A 83 -2.18 1.21 17.99
N TYR A 84 -2.24 1.57 16.70
CA TYR A 84 -3.18 2.57 16.16
C TYR A 84 -4.14 2.00 15.12
N GLY A 85 -4.00 0.71 14.79
CA GLY A 85 -4.82 -0.01 13.84
C GLY A 85 -4.40 0.20 12.37
N ALA A 86 -4.64 -0.81 11.54
CA ALA A 86 -4.24 -0.81 10.14
C ALA A 86 -4.89 0.29 9.30
N ARG A 87 -6.14 0.69 9.61
CA ARG A 87 -6.91 1.59 8.76
C ARG A 87 -6.28 2.97 8.60
N THR A 88 -5.75 3.54 9.67
CA THR A 88 -5.13 4.88 9.65
C THR A 88 -3.84 4.85 8.84
N LEU A 89 -3.04 3.81 9.05
CA LEU A 89 -1.77 3.61 8.35
C LEU A 89 -1.97 3.42 6.84
N MET A 90 -2.87 2.52 6.44
CA MET A 90 -3.16 2.27 5.02
C MET A 90 -3.69 3.52 4.31
N THR A 91 -4.53 4.31 4.98
CA THR A 91 -5.05 5.56 4.41
C THR A 91 -3.93 6.58 4.21
N ALA A 92 -3.06 6.74 5.21
CA ALA A 92 -1.91 7.65 5.10
C ALA A 92 -0.93 7.21 4.01
N GLY A 93 -0.64 5.91 3.92
CA GLY A 93 0.20 5.33 2.88
C GLY A 93 -0.38 5.49 1.47
N ALA A 94 -1.70 5.33 1.30
CA ALA A 94 -2.37 5.53 0.02
C ALA A 94 -2.32 7.00 -0.42
N VAL A 95 -2.55 7.95 0.49
CA VAL A 95 -2.42 9.38 0.20
C VAL A 95 -0.97 9.74 -0.16
N LEU A 96 0.00 9.23 0.59
CA LEU A 96 1.42 9.41 0.30
C LEU A 96 1.76 8.88 -1.10
N GLY A 97 1.34 7.65 -1.42
CA GLY A 97 1.54 7.04 -2.74
C GLY A 97 0.94 7.87 -3.87
N ALA A 98 -0.28 8.41 -3.69
CA ALA A 98 -0.93 9.25 -4.69
C ALA A 98 -0.16 10.57 -4.92
N VAL A 99 0.32 11.22 -3.86
CA VAL A 99 1.12 12.45 -3.95
C VAL A 99 2.45 12.17 -4.66
N LEU A 100 3.13 11.08 -4.30
CA LEU A 100 4.40 10.70 -4.93
C LEU A 100 4.22 10.34 -6.40
N MET A 101 3.13 9.69 -6.77
CA MET A 101 2.79 9.40 -8.17
C MET A 101 2.59 10.68 -8.97
N TRP A 102 1.93 11.68 -8.39
CA TRP A 102 1.77 12.98 -9.00
C TRP A 102 3.11 13.72 -9.17
N LEU A 103 3.98 13.66 -8.17
CA LEU A 103 5.34 14.23 -8.25
C LEU A 103 6.21 13.51 -9.29
N TRP A 104 6.08 12.19 -9.42
CA TRP A 104 6.84 11.41 -10.39
C TRP A 104 6.55 11.84 -11.83
N ALA A 105 5.31 12.21 -12.14
CA ALA A 105 4.91 12.67 -13.47
C ALA A 105 5.67 13.92 -13.98
N SER A 106 6.32 14.67 -13.08
CA SER A 106 7.06 15.90 -13.41
C SER A 106 8.55 15.81 -13.08
N VAL A 107 9.07 14.60 -12.89
CA VAL A 107 10.48 14.40 -12.55
C VAL A 107 11.40 14.61 -13.76
N SER A 108 12.45 15.41 -13.57
CA SER A 108 13.49 15.67 -14.58
C SER A 108 14.91 15.42 -14.05
N SER A 109 15.06 15.23 -12.74
CA SER A 109 16.34 15.00 -12.07
C SER A 109 16.37 13.60 -11.44
N LEU A 110 17.49 12.90 -11.64
CA LEU A 110 17.70 11.58 -11.09
C LEU A 110 17.67 11.59 -9.55
N TRP A 111 18.19 12.63 -8.91
CA TRP A 111 18.15 12.76 -7.44
C TRP A 111 16.72 12.87 -6.90
N THR A 112 15.88 13.67 -7.56
CA THR A 112 14.46 13.80 -7.19
C THR A 112 13.72 12.48 -7.41
N PHE A 113 14.07 11.75 -8.48
CA PHE A 113 13.52 10.44 -8.76
C PHE A 113 13.84 9.43 -7.64
N TYR A 114 15.10 9.37 -7.19
CA TYR A 114 15.48 8.52 -6.05
C TYR A 114 14.76 8.92 -4.76
N ALA A 115 14.61 10.22 -4.48
CA ALA A 115 13.87 10.69 -3.31
C ALA A 115 12.39 10.29 -3.35
N ILE A 116 11.75 10.36 -4.52
CA ILE A 116 10.37 9.90 -4.72
C ILE A 116 10.28 8.39 -4.47
N TRP A 117 11.23 7.61 -4.98
CA TRP A 117 11.26 6.15 -4.77
C TRP A 117 11.50 5.75 -3.31
N VAL A 118 12.31 6.49 -2.55
CA VAL A 118 12.42 6.30 -1.10
C VAL A 118 11.05 6.51 -0.43
N GLY A 119 10.33 7.57 -0.83
CA GLY A 119 8.95 7.80 -0.38
C GLY A 119 8.01 6.66 -0.77
N PHE A 120 8.13 6.13 -1.98
CA PHE A 120 7.34 4.99 -2.43
C PHE A 120 7.64 3.75 -1.60
N GLY A 121 8.88 3.51 -1.20
CA GLY A 121 9.22 2.43 -0.27
C GLY A 121 8.49 2.53 1.07
N VAL A 122 8.33 3.75 1.61
CA VAL A 122 7.54 3.99 2.83
C VAL A 122 6.05 3.76 2.59
N ALA A 123 5.52 4.25 1.46
CA ALA A 123 4.12 4.03 1.09
C ALA A 123 3.83 2.53 0.86
N MET A 124 4.76 1.82 0.22
CA MET A 124 4.72 0.37 0.03
C MET A 124 4.62 -0.35 1.37
N ALA A 125 5.50 -0.08 2.33
CA ALA A 125 5.42 -0.70 3.65
C ALA A 125 4.15 -0.35 4.45
N ALA A 126 3.51 0.79 4.18
CA ALA A 126 2.28 1.19 4.87
C ALA A 126 1.03 0.56 4.25
N VAL A 127 1.07 0.20 2.97
CA VAL A 127 -0.11 -0.23 2.20
C VAL A 127 -0.03 -1.70 1.78
N LEU A 128 1.15 -2.19 1.42
CA LEU A 128 1.40 -3.57 1.04
C LEU A 128 1.61 -4.39 2.32
N TYR A 129 0.89 -5.50 2.42
CA TYR A 129 0.85 -6.41 3.58
C TYR A 129 2.18 -7.07 4.01
N GLU A 130 3.32 -6.66 3.45
CA GLU A 130 4.66 -7.15 3.77
C GLU A 130 5.04 -7.06 5.27
N PRO A 131 4.60 -6.05 6.06
CA PRO A 131 4.87 -6.01 7.51
C PRO A 131 4.17 -7.09 8.33
N ALA A 132 3.18 -7.78 7.75
CA ALA A 132 2.31 -8.71 8.49
C ALA A 132 2.73 -10.18 8.38
N PHE A 133 3.78 -10.51 7.61
CA PHE A 133 4.26 -11.88 7.38
C PHE A 133 5.71 -12.08 7.82
#